data_AF-A0A439KQ95-F1
#
_entry.id   AF-A0A439KQ95-F1
#
_cell.length_a   1.000
_cell.length_b   1.000
_cell.length_c   1.000
_cell.angle_alpha   90.00
_cell.angle_beta   90.00
_cell.angle_gamma   90.00
#
_symmetry.space_group_name_H-M   'P 1'
#
loop_
_entity.id
_entity.type
_entity.pdbx_description
1 polymer ?
#
loop_
_entity_poly.entity_id
_entity_poly.type
_entity_poly.pdbx_seq_one_letter_code
_entity_poly.pdbx_strand_id
1 'polypeptide(L)'
;MRRSIQHPVRLVPLAFLFVILAGTALLMLPISRADPGGAPLLTALFTAASAVCVTGLIVQDTPTYWSGFGQGVILVLFQIGGFGIMTGATLLGLLVTRKLKLSRRLVAQAETKSLLLGDVAAILRLILLVTVTIEMLTTAVLAWRLRYAYDYGWSDALWHGFFQAVSAFNNAGFSTYSDNLSGFALDPAVLIP
;
A
#
# COMPACT_ATOMS: atom_id res chain seq x y z
N MET A 1 19.00 18.82 -15.65
CA MET A 1 18.18 17.61 -15.33
C MET A 1 18.96 16.30 -15.18
N ARG A 2 20.04 16.03 -15.94
CA ARG A 2 20.75 14.72 -15.92
C ARG A 2 21.50 14.33 -14.63
N ARG A 3 21.75 15.23 -13.66
CA ARG A 3 22.50 14.92 -12.42
C ARG A 3 21.65 14.40 -11.25
N SER A 4 20.32 14.53 -11.29
CA SER A 4 19.46 14.09 -10.17
C SER A 4 19.29 12.57 -10.07
N ILE A 5 19.59 11.83 -11.14
CA ILE A 5 19.33 10.39 -11.28
C ILE A 5 20.46 9.55 -10.64
N GLN A 6 21.61 10.14 -10.31
CA GLN A 6 22.78 9.41 -9.82
C GLN A 6 22.83 9.16 -8.31
N HIS A 7 21.89 9.72 -7.53
CA HIS A 7 21.80 9.45 -6.09
C HIS A 7 20.48 8.74 -5.76
N PRO A 8 20.50 7.43 -5.42
CA PRO A 8 19.32 6.65 -5.03
C PRO A 8 18.50 7.33 -3.92
N VAL A 9 19.18 8.03 -3.02
CA VAL A 9 18.60 8.81 -1.91
C VAL A 9 17.63 9.90 -2.38
N ARG A 10 17.83 10.46 -3.58
CA ARG A 10 16.94 11.49 -4.15
C ARG A 10 15.85 10.90 -5.04
N LEU A 11 16.09 9.71 -5.60
CA LEU A 11 15.16 9.08 -6.53
C LEU A 11 13.87 8.62 -5.83
N VAL A 12 13.99 8.05 -4.63
CA VAL A 12 12.83 7.53 -3.88
C VAL A 12 11.86 8.65 -3.47
N PRO A 13 12.29 9.76 -2.84
CA PRO A 13 11.38 10.86 -2.51
C PRO A 13 10.75 11.51 -3.75
N LEU A 14 11.49 11.62 -4.86
CA LEU A 14 10.95 12.15 -6.11
C LEU A 14 9.89 11.24 -6.73
N ALA A 15 10.08 9.91 -6.65
CA ALA A 15 9.09 8.94 -7.10
C ALA A 15 7.81 9.04 -6.25
N PHE A 16 7.94 9.13 -4.92
CA PHE A 16 6.81 9.33 -4.02
C PHE A 16 6.09 10.65 -4.33
N LEU A 17 6.83 11.75 -4.49
CA LEU A 17 6.25 13.04 -4.85
C LEU A 17 5.49 12.98 -6.18
N PHE A 18 6.04 12.30 -7.19
CA PHE A 18 5.36 12.12 -8.47
C PHE A 18 4.05 11.35 -8.31
N VAL A 19 4.04 10.24 -7.56
CA VAL A 19 2.82 9.46 -7.30
C VAL A 19 1.80 10.28 -6.52
N ILE A 20 2.22 11.08 -5.53
CA ILE A 20 1.34 11.98 -4.78
C ILE A 20 0.70 13.01 -5.71
N LEU A 21 1.47 13.65 -6.58
CA LEU A 21 0.95 14.66 -7.51
C LEU A 21 0.01 14.04 -8.56
N ALA A 22 0.34 12.86 -9.08
CA ALA A 22 -0.53 12.11 -9.99
C ALA A 22 -1.84 11.71 -9.31
N GLY A 23 -1.77 11.19 -8.08
CA GLY A 23 -2.92 10.85 -7.25
C GLY A 23 -3.79 12.08 -6.95
N THR A 24 -3.18 13.21 -6.64
CA THR A 24 -3.87 14.48 -6.43
C THR A 24 -4.67 14.88 -7.66
N ALA A 25 -4.04 14.83 -8.85
CA ALA A 25 -4.71 15.17 -10.09
C ALA A 25 -5.90 14.24 -10.39
N LEU A 26 -5.75 12.94 -10.14
CA LEU A 26 -6.82 11.95 -10.29
C LEU A 26 -7.98 12.21 -9.30
N LEU A 27 -7.66 12.50 -8.03
CA LEU A 27 -8.67 12.79 -7.01
C LEU A 27 -9.40 14.12 -7.23
N MET A 28 -8.80 15.07 -7.92
CA MET A 28 -9.47 16.32 -8.32
C MET A 28 -10.48 16.15 -9.46
N LEU A 29 -10.47 15.02 -10.18
CA LEU A 29 -11.44 14.77 -11.24
C LEU A 29 -12.87 14.68 -10.67
N PRO A 30 -13.89 15.19 -11.39
CA PRO A 30 -15.27 15.14 -10.92
C PRO A 30 -15.79 13.71 -10.66
N ILE A 31 -15.28 12.72 -11.39
CA ILE A 31 -15.65 11.31 -11.20
C ILE A 31 -15.18 10.74 -9.86
N SER A 32 -14.20 11.36 -9.20
CA SER A 32 -13.63 10.89 -7.93
C SER A 32 -14.49 11.23 -6.72
N ARG A 33 -15.38 12.21 -6.83
CA ARG A 33 -16.24 12.67 -5.74
C ARG A 33 -17.63 12.03 -5.84
N ALA A 34 -18.23 11.69 -4.70
CA ALA A 34 -19.60 11.16 -4.67
C ALA A 34 -20.63 12.23 -5.08
N ASP A 35 -20.43 13.46 -4.64
CA ASP A 35 -21.24 14.63 -5.01
C ASP A 35 -20.74 15.30 -6.30
N PRO A 36 -21.59 16.11 -6.97
CA PRO A 36 -21.19 16.90 -8.13
C PRO A 36 -19.96 17.79 -7.87
N GLY A 37 -19.05 17.82 -8.86
CA GLY A 37 -17.84 18.63 -8.84
C GLY A 37 -16.59 17.84 -8.43
N GLY A 38 -15.42 18.48 -8.55
CA GLY A 38 -14.15 17.89 -8.14
C GLY A 38 -13.85 18.09 -6.65
N ALA A 39 -12.90 17.33 -6.12
CA ALA A 39 -12.34 17.60 -4.81
C ALA A 39 -11.45 18.88 -4.85
N PRO A 40 -11.52 19.77 -3.85
CA PRO A 40 -10.59 20.89 -3.73
C PRO A 40 -9.13 20.40 -3.68
N LEU A 41 -8.21 21.18 -4.24
CA LEU A 41 -6.78 20.82 -4.32
C LEU A 41 -6.20 20.38 -2.98
N LEU A 42 -6.49 21.12 -1.89
CA LEU A 42 -5.96 20.80 -0.57
C LEU A 42 -6.47 19.45 -0.05
N THR A 43 -7.75 19.16 -0.23
CA THR A 43 -8.37 17.87 0.14
C THR A 43 -7.75 16.74 -0.66
N ALA A 44 -7.66 16.87 -1.99
CA ALA A 44 -7.08 15.86 -2.86
C ALA A 44 -5.59 15.61 -2.56
N LEU A 45 -4.82 16.68 -2.35
CA LEU A 45 -3.38 16.59 -2.05
C LEU A 45 -3.13 15.93 -0.69
N PHE A 46 -3.90 16.32 0.34
CA PHE A 46 -3.79 15.73 1.66
C PHE A 46 -4.12 14.24 1.63
N THR A 47 -5.24 13.86 1.00
CA THR A 47 -5.65 12.45 0.89
C THR A 47 -4.65 11.64 0.07
N ALA A 48 -4.13 12.17 -1.04
CA ALA A 48 -3.11 11.49 -1.84
C ALA A 48 -1.81 11.29 -1.05
N ALA A 49 -1.35 12.31 -0.33
CA ALA A 49 -0.16 12.21 0.51
C ALA A 49 -0.35 11.20 1.65
N SER A 50 -1.49 11.24 2.34
CA SER A 50 -1.82 10.30 3.42
C SER A 50 -1.90 8.85 2.92
N ALA A 51 -2.49 8.62 1.74
CA ALA A 51 -2.55 7.30 1.11
C ALA A 51 -1.17 6.78 0.71
N VAL A 52 -0.39 7.55 -0.06
CA VAL A 52 0.95 7.14 -0.52
C VAL A 52 1.94 6.96 0.65
N CYS A 53 1.84 7.79 1.68
CA CYS A 53 2.63 7.64 2.90
C CYS A 53 2.02 6.64 3.90
N VAL A 54 0.88 6.02 3.55
CA VAL A 54 0.29 4.92 4.31
C VAL A 54 0.00 5.33 5.77
N THR A 55 -0.51 6.56 5.94
CA THR A 55 -0.67 7.20 7.27
C THR A 55 -2.10 7.07 7.81
N GLY A 56 -3.10 7.00 6.92
CA GLY A 56 -4.50 6.80 7.32
C GLY A 56 -5.23 8.03 7.85
N LEU A 57 -4.60 9.21 7.80
CA LEU A 57 -5.26 10.45 8.18
C LEU A 57 -6.18 10.94 7.06
N ILE A 58 -7.38 11.37 7.45
CA ILE A 58 -8.40 11.85 6.53
C ILE A 58 -8.87 13.24 6.95
N VAL A 59 -9.12 14.10 5.97
CA VAL A 59 -9.77 15.42 6.16
C VAL A 59 -11.25 15.40 5.77
N GLN A 60 -11.67 14.35 5.07
CA GLN A 60 -13.04 14.08 4.67
C GLN A 60 -13.30 12.59 4.87
N ASP A 61 -14.53 12.23 5.27
CA ASP A 61 -14.91 10.85 5.49
C ASP A 61 -14.84 10.03 4.20
N THR A 62 -14.05 8.95 4.21
CA THR A 62 -13.69 8.22 2.98
C THR A 62 -14.87 7.57 2.27
N PRO A 63 -15.73 6.78 2.96
CA PRO A 63 -16.88 6.14 2.34
C PRO A 63 -17.92 7.10 1.77
N THR A 64 -18.08 8.28 2.36
CA THR A 64 -19.16 9.21 2.00
C THR A 64 -18.71 10.29 1.02
N TYR A 65 -17.46 10.76 1.11
CA TYR A 65 -16.97 11.84 0.27
C TYR A 65 -16.49 11.36 -1.11
N TRP A 66 -15.81 10.22 -1.17
CA TRP A 66 -15.23 9.70 -2.40
C TRP A 66 -16.19 8.73 -3.09
N SER A 67 -16.29 8.83 -4.42
CA SER A 67 -16.98 7.84 -5.22
C SER A 67 -16.22 6.50 -5.22
N GLY A 68 -16.82 5.45 -5.78
CA GLY A 68 -16.11 4.18 -6.00
C GLY A 68 -14.82 4.34 -6.81
N PHE A 69 -14.79 5.27 -7.78
CA PHE A 69 -13.56 5.60 -8.51
C PHE A 69 -12.53 6.26 -7.59
N GLY A 70 -12.94 7.25 -6.78
CA GLY A 70 -12.05 7.94 -5.84
C GLY A 70 -11.46 6.99 -4.79
N GLN A 71 -12.29 6.11 -4.23
CA GLN A 71 -11.85 5.06 -3.31
C GLN A 71 -10.85 4.10 -4.00
N GLY A 72 -11.10 3.72 -5.26
CA GLY A 72 -10.16 2.93 -6.05
C GLY A 72 -8.81 3.62 -6.28
N VAL A 73 -8.81 4.94 -6.53
CA VAL A 73 -7.58 5.74 -6.62
C VAL A 73 -6.83 5.71 -5.28
N ILE A 74 -7.53 5.95 -4.17
CA ILE A 74 -6.93 5.90 -2.81
C ILE A 74 -6.30 4.53 -2.56
N LEU A 75 -7.00 3.45 -2.91
CA LEU A 75 -6.50 2.08 -2.79
C LEU A 75 -5.21 1.86 -3.56
N VAL A 76 -5.17 2.26 -4.82
CA VAL A 76 -3.95 2.14 -5.63
C VAL A 76 -2.81 2.97 -5.06
N LEU A 77 -3.08 4.17 -4.53
CA LEU A 77 -2.07 5.04 -3.95
C LEU A 77 -1.42 4.41 -2.71
N PHE A 78 -2.21 3.87 -1.78
CA PHE A 78 -1.62 3.21 -0.60
C PHE A 78 -0.99 1.86 -0.93
N GLN A 79 -1.45 1.16 -1.97
CA GLN A 79 -0.77 -0.05 -2.47
C GLN A 79 0.62 0.27 -3.00
N ILE A 80 0.74 1.31 -3.84
CA ILE A 80 2.04 1.77 -4.37
C ILE A 80 2.94 2.23 -3.23
N GLY A 81 2.40 2.99 -2.28
CA GLY A 81 3.10 3.45 -1.08
C GLY A 81 3.67 2.32 -0.24
N GLY A 82 2.81 1.38 0.18
CA GLY A 82 3.19 0.25 1.02
C GLY A 82 4.19 -0.67 0.33
N PHE A 83 3.96 -1.00 -0.95
CA PHE A 83 4.92 -1.78 -1.76
C PHE A 83 6.29 -1.09 -1.84
N GLY A 84 6.31 0.24 -2.02
CA GLY A 84 7.53 1.04 -2.06
C GLY A 84 8.32 0.97 -0.75
N ILE A 85 7.64 1.10 0.39
CA ILE A 85 8.25 1.04 1.73
C ILE A 85 8.82 -0.37 2.00
N MET A 86 8.04 -1.42 1.78
CA MET A 86 8.47 -2.81 1.99
C MET A 86 9.67 -3.19 1.12
N THR A 87 9.64 -2.78 -0.14
CA THR A 87 10.74 -2.98 -1.08
C THR A 87 11.99 -2.24 -0.62
N GLY A 88 11.85 -0.95 -0.27
CA GLY A 88 12.95 -0.13 0.22
C GLY A 88 13.62 -0.72 1.45
N ALA A 89 12.81 -1.10 2.45
CA ALA A 89 13.28 -1.74 3.68
C ALA A 89 14.02 -3.06 3.40
N THR A 90 13.46 -3.92 2.54
CA THR A 90 14.06 -5.21 2.18
C THR A 90 15.39 -5.04 1.47
N LEU A 91 15.46 -4.14 0.48
CA LEU A 91 16.70 -3.88 -0.25
C LEU A 91 17.78 -3.27 0.65
N LEU A 92 17.42 -2.34 1.55
CA LEU A 92 18.34 -1.81 2.55
C LEU A 92 18.84 -2.91 3.50
N GLY A 93 17.95 -3.76 4.00
CA GLY A 93 18.30 -4.90 4.86
C GLY A 93 19.26 -5.88 4.18
N LEU A 94 19.04 -6.16 2.89
CA LEU A 94 19.96 -6.96 2.07
C LEU A 94 21.31 -6.30 1.86
N LEU A 95 21.35 -4.98 1.64
CA LEU A 95 22.61 -4.23 1.52
C LEU A 95 23.42 -4.30 2.82
N VAL A 96 22.78 -4.12 3.97
CA VAL A 96 23.42 -4.22 5.29
C VAL A 96 23.92 -5.65 5.54
N THR A 97 23.07 -6.65 5.28
CA THR A 97 23.42 -8.07 5.48
C THR A 97 24.54 -8.52 4.53
N ARG A 98 24.56 -8.04 3.28
CA ARG A 98 25.67 -8.28 2.34
C ARG A 98 26.97 -7.66 2.85
N LYS A 99 26.95 -6.45 3.39
CA LYS A 99 28.14 -5.83 4.00
C LYS A 99 28.65 -6.68 5.17
N LEU A 100 27.78 -7.11 6.07
CA LEU A 100 28.16 -7.98 7.21
C LEU A 100 28.70 -9.35 6.75
N LYS A 101 28.07 -9.98 5.75
CA LYS A 101 28.54 -11.25 5.16
C LYS A 101 29.86 -11.06 4.42
N LEU A 102 30.08 -9.95 3.72
CA LEU A 102 31.34 -9.66 3.04
C LEU A 102 32.46 -9.40 4.06
N SER A 103 32.20 -8.62 5.12
CA SER A 103 33.16 -8.44 6.22
C SER A 103 33.52 -9.76 6.90
N ARG A 104 32.53 -10.64 7.15
CA ARG A 104 32.78 -11.99 7.72
C ARG A 104 33.43 -12.94 6.71
N ARG A 105 33.15 -12.82 5.41
CA ARG A 105 33.80 -13.60 4.33
C ARG A 105 35.21 -13.14 4.03
N LEU A 106 35.53 -11.86 4.12
CA LEU A 106 36.91 -11.38 4.03
C LEU A 106 37.75 -11.93 5.18
N VAL A 107 37.13 -12.22 6.32
CA VAL A 107 37.76 -12.91 7.46
C VAL A 107 37.76 -14.44 7.28
N ALA A 108 36.85 -15.03 6.48
CA ALA A 108 36.63 -16.48 6.40
C ALA A 108 36.93 -17.16 5.05
N GLN A 109 37.16 -16.43 3.94
CA GLN A 109 37.43 -16.99 2.61
C GLN A 109 38.78 -16.53 2.07
N ALA A 110 39.81 -17.21 2.57
CA ALA A 110 40.90 -17.73 1.75
C ALA A 110 40.45 -18.92 0.86
N GLU A 111 39.20 -19.40 0.93
CA GLU A 111 38.74 -20.52 0.12
C GLU A 111 37.35 -20.34 -0.51
N THR A 112 37.36 -20.27 -1.84
CA THR A 112 36.45 -20.95 -2.77
C THR A 112 35.07 -20.33 -3.09
N LYS A 113 34.99 -19.91 -4.37
CA LYS A 113 33.87 -19.89 -5.33
C LYS A 113 32.59 -19.10 -5.01
N SER A 114 32.47 -18.02 -5.77
CA SER A 114 31.26 -17.50 -6.47
C SER A 114 29.91 -17.80 -5.83
N LEU A 115 29.32 -16.76 -5.22
CA LEU A 115 27.90 -16.77 -4.91
C LEU A 115 27.18 -15.75 -5.80
N LEU A 116 26.18 -16.27 -6.52
CA LEU A 116 25.33 -15.56 -7.46
C LEU A 116 24.89 -14.21 -6.91
N LEU A 117 25.01 -13.19 -7.77
CA LEU A 117 24.38 -11.90 -7.58
C LEU A 117 22.88 -12.12 -7.37
N GLY A 118 22.39 -11.84 -6.15
CA GLY A 118 20.97 -11.96 -5.84
C GLY A 118 20.16 -11.04 -6.75
N ASP A 119 19.28 -11.65 -7.54
CA ASP A 119 18.43 -11.00 -8.51
C ASP A 119 17.41 -10.11 -7.79
N VAL A 120 17.61 -8.80 -7.86
CA VAL A 120 16.68 -7.80 -7.30
C VAL A 120 15.28 -8.01 -7.88
N ALA A 121 15.17 -8.39 -9.15
CA ALA A 121 13.87 -8.64 -9.77
C ALA A 121 13.18 -9.87 -9.15
N ALA A 122 13.93 -10.92 -8.78
CA ALA A 122 13.37 -12.07 -8.08
C ALA A 122 12.82 -11.70 -6.70
N ILE A 123 13.50 -10.81 -5.96
CA ILE A 123 13.03 -10.31 -4.67
C ILE A 123 11.77 -9.46 -4.83
N LEU A 124 11.74 -8.55 -5.81
CA LEU A 124 10.56 -7.73 -6.09
C LEU A 124 9.35 -8.59 -6.46
N ARG A 125 9.55 -9.61 -7.30
CA ARG A 125 8.50 -10.59 -7.66
C ARG A 125 8.01 -11.36 -6.44
N LEU A 126 8.91 -11.77 -5.55
CA LEU A 126 8.53 -12.47 -4.32
C LEU A 126 7.70 -11.59 -3.40
N ILE A 127 8.11 -10.33 -3.18
CA ILE A 127 7.34 -9.38 -2.38
C ILE A 127 5.96 -9.22 -2.99
N LEU A 128 5.87 -8.95 -4.29
CA LEU A 128 4.58 -8.77 -4.97
C LEU A 128 3.69 -10.00 -4.87
N LEU A 129 4.25 -11.20 -5.09
CA LEU A 129 3.50 -12.46 -5.00
C LEU A 129 2.96 -12.69 -3.60
N VAL A 130 3.80 -12.49 -2.57
CA VAL A 130 3.39 -12.65 -1.16
C VAL A 130 2.32 -11.64 -0.79
N THR A 131 2.51 -10.37 -1.15
CA THR A 131 1.54 -9.28 -0.94
C THR A 131 0.18 -9.64 -1.53
N VAL A 132 0.12 -9.90 -2.84
CA VAL A 132 -1.14 -10.21 -3.52
C VAL A 132 -1.77 -11.49 -2.97
N THR A 133 -0.96 -12.52 -2.64
CA THR A 133 -1.50 -13.76 -2.08
C THR A 133 -2.17 -13.52 -0.73
N ILE A 134 -1.52 -12.80 0.18
CA ILE A 134 -2.08 -12.51 1.51
C ILE A 134 -3.31 -11.60 1.38
N GLU A 135 -3.23 -10.54 0.58
CA GLU A 135 -4.36 -9.63 0.33
C GLU A 135 -5.58 -10.39 -0.19
N MET A 136 -5.41 -11.30 -1.16
CA MET A 136 -6.53 -12.07 -1.72
C MET A 136 -7.09 -13.12 -0.73
N LEU A 137 -6.24 -13.75 0.09
CA LEU A 137 -6.70 -14.66 1.14
C LEU A 137 -7.50 -13.92 2.21
N THR A 138 -6.99 -12.78 2.70
CA THR A 138 -7.69 -11.94 3.67
C THR A 138 -8.98 -11.38 3.08
N THR A 139 -8.97 -10.97 1.80
CA THR A 139 -10.18 -10.56 1.07
C THR A 139 -11.23 -11.67 1.06
N ALA A 140 -10.85 -12.91 0.76
CA ALA A 140 -11.78 -14.03 0.74
C ALA A 140 -12.40 -14.30 2.13
N VAL A 141 -11.60 -14.23 3.19
CA VAL A 141 -12.07 -14.38 4.58
C VAL A 141 -13.04 -13.26 4.96
N LEU A 142 -12.66 -12.00 4.71
CA LEU A 142 -13.48 -10.85 5.05
C LEU A 142 -14.77 -10.81 4.22
N ALA A 143 -14.70 -11.04 2.91
CA ALA A 143 -15.88 -11.06 2.04
C ALA A 143 -16.84 -12.20 2.43
N TRP A 144 -16.32 -13.38 2.76
CA TRP A 144 -17.14 -14.47 3.27
C TRP A 144 -17.82 -14.08 4.59
N ARG A 145 -17.07 -13.48 5.52
CA ARG A 145 -17.62 -13.03 6.80
C ARG A 145 -18.72 -11.97 6.62
N LEU A 146 -18.47 -10.95 5.81
CA LEU A 146 -19.43 -9.87 5.53
C LEU A 146 -20.70 -10.41 4.85
N ARG A 147 -20.56 -11.37 3.93
CA ARG A 147 -21.68 -11.96 3.22
C ARG A 147 -22.62 -12.75 4.13
N TYR A 148 -22.08 -13.53 5.06
CA TYR A 148 -22.86 -14.51 5.84
C TYR A 148 -23.17 -14.07 7.28
N ALA A 149 -22.39 -13.16 7.86
CA ALA A 149 -22.61 -12.68 9.23
C ALA A 149 -23.23 -11.28 9.28
N TYR A 150 -23.12 -10.49 8.19
CA TYR A 150 -23.62 -9.11 8.12
C TYR A 150 -24.57 -8.89 6.93
N ASP A 151 -24.95 -9.96 6.22
CA ASP A 151 -25.92 -9.94 5.12
C ASP A 151 -25.57 -9.00 3.94
N TYR A 152 -24.29 -8.70 3.72
CA TYR A 152 -23.86 -7.87 2.59
C TYR A 152 -24.14 -8.56 1.25
N GLY A 153 -24.42 -7.78 0.20
CA GLY A 153 -24.41 -8.28 -1.17
C GLY A 153 -23.00 -8.73 -1.58
N TRP A 154 -22.88 -9.62 -2.58
CA TRP A 154 -21.57 -10.12 -3.02
C TRP A 154 -20.64 -9.01 -3.53
N SER A 155 -21.17 -8.01 -4.23
CA SER A 155 -20.39 -6.86 -4.71
C SER A 155 -19.78 -6.09 -3.53
N ASP A 156 -20.60 -5.79 -2.54
CA ASP A 156 -20.23 -4.92 -1.42
C ASP A 156 -19.31 -5.68 -0.47
N ALA A 157 -19.61 -6.95 -0.19
CA ALA A 157 -18.75 -7.82 0.60
C ALA A 157 -17.35 -7.97 -0.02
N LEU A 158 -17.26 -8.14 -1.34
CA LEU A 158 -15.97 -8.19 -2.04
C LEU A 158 -15.25 -6.85 -2.03
N TRP A 159 -15.96 -5.74 -2.25
CA TRP A 159 -15.37 -4.41 -2.25
C TRP A 159 -14.82 -4.03 -0.87
N HIS A 160 -15.64 -4.13 0.17
CA HIS A 160 -15.25 -3.84 1.55
C HIS A 160 -14.15 -4.79 2.03
N GLY A 161 -14.29 -6.09 1.74
CA GLY A 161 -13.28 -7.09 2.09
C GLY A 161 -11.94 -6.84 1.41
N PHE A 162 -11.94 -6.51 0.11
CA PHE A 162 -10.73 -6.22 -0.64
C PHE A 162 -10.07 -4.94 -0.17
N PHE A 163 -10.83 -3.84 -0.09
CA PHE A 163 -10.30 -2.56 0.36
C PHE A 163 -9.67 -2.68 1.74
N GLN A 164 -10.34 -3.37 2.67
CA GLN A 164 -9.84 -3.53 4.03
C GLN A 164 -8.64 -4.46 4.12
N ALA A 165 -8.60 -5.55 3.34
CA ALA A 165 -7.46 -6.46 3.28
C ALA A 165 -6.19 -5.73 2.80
N VAL A 166 -6.30 -4.97 1.72
CA VAL A 166 -5.18 -4.21 1.14
C VAL A 166 -4.77 -3.09 2.10
N SER A 167 -5.72 -2.38 2.70
CA SER A 167 -5.44 -1.34 3.70
C SER A 167 -4.71 -1.91 4.92
N ALA A 168 -5.19 -3.03 5.47
CA ALA A 168 -4.58 -3.70 6.62
C ALA A 168 -3.18 -4.22 6.31
N PHE A 169 -2.99 -4.93 5.19
CA PHE A 169 -1.69 -5.48 4.81
C PHE A 169 -0.62 -4.39 4.63
N ASN A 170 -0.99 -3.26 4.03
CA ASN A 170 -0.07 -2.15 3.87
C ASN A 170 0.07 -1.29 5.13
N ASN A 171 -0.79 -1.46 6.15
CA ASN A 171 -0.94 -0.58 7.32
C ASN A 171 -1.44 0.83 6.96
N ALA A 172 -2.28 0.95 5.93
CA ALA A 172 -2.73 2.23 5.39
C ALA A 172 -3.70 2.99 6.30
N GLY A 173 -4.49 2.29 7.12
CA GLY A 173 -5.43 2.91 8.06
C GLY A 173 -6.65 3.58 7.41
N PHE A 174 -6.82 3.45 6.09
CA PHE A 174 -8.05 3.86 5.39
C PHE A 174 -9.12 2.79 5.55
N SER A 175 -10.38 3.22 5.64
CA SER A 175 -11.53 2.33 5.75
C SER A 175 -12.66 2.77 4.82
N THR A 176 -13.46 1.80 4.41
CA THR A 176 -14.73 2.00 3.72
C THR A 176 -15.91 2.12 4.69
N TYR A 177 -15.62 2.30 5.98
CA TYR A 177 -16.60 2.53 7.04
C TYR A 177 -16.28 3.85 7.76
N SER A 178 -17.30 4.68 8.02
CA SER A 178 -17.12 6.02 8.61
C SER A 178 -16.64 5.98 10.06
N ASP A 179 -16.89 4.86 10.74
CA ASP A 179 -16.49 4.61 12.12
C ASP A 179 -15.15 3.86 12.22
N ASN A 180 -14.41 3.75 11.10
CA ASN A 180 -13.10 3.12 11.01
C ASN A 180 -13.04 1.71 11.64
N LEU A 181 -13.96 0.83 11.24
CA LEU A 181 -14.13 -0.55 11.71
C LEU A 181 -14.56 -0.71 13.17
N SER A 182 -14.86 0.37 13.91
CA SER A 182 -15.22 0.25 15.33
C SER A 182 -16.45 -0.65 15.58
N GLY A 183 -17.38 -0.69 14.62
CA GLY A 183 -18.56 -1.54 14.64
C GLY A 183 -18.25 -3.05 14.56
N PHE A 184 -17.02 -3.42 14.17
CA PHE A 184 -16.56 -4.81 14.12
C PHE A 184 -15.69 -5.20 15.33
N ALA A 185 -15.62 -4.36 16.38
CA ALA A 185 -14.73 -4.57 17.52
C ALA A 185 -14.96 -5.88 18.32
N LEU A 186 -16.08 -6.57 18.11
CA LEU A 186 -16.38 -7.88 18.71
C LEU A 186 -16.26 -9.05 17.71
N ASP A 187 -15.87 -8.79 16.47
CA ASP A 187 -15.79 -9.80 15.43
C ASP A 187 -14.36 -10.37 15.29
N PRO A 188 -14.11 -11.61 15.72
CA PRO A 188 -12.78 -12.20 15.64
C PRO A 188 -12.30 -12.37 14.18
N ALA A 189 -13.21 -12.57 13.22
CA ALA A 189 -12.81 -12.72 11.82
C ALA A 189 -12.32 -11.40 11.20
N VAL A 190 -12.67 -10.26 11.79
CA VAL A 190 -12.18 -8.93 11.37
C VAL A 190 -10.91 -8.53 12.15
N LEU A 191 -10.76 -8.99 13.41
CA LEU A 191 -9.63 -8.61 14.27
C LEU A 191 -8.36 -9.47 14.13
N ILE A 192 -8.51 -10.74 13.71
CA ILE A 192 -7.41 -11.71 13.62
C ILE A 192 -6.50 -11.53 12.40
N PRO A 193 -7.02 -11.28 11.18
CA PRO A 193 -6.16 -11.08 10.01
C PRO A 193 -5.36 -9.77 10.09
#